data_AF-A0AAN6K9Q0-F1
#
_entry.id   AF-A0AAN6K9Q0-F1
#
_cell.length_a   1.000
_cell.length_b   1.000
_cell.length_c   1.000
_cell.angle_alpha   90.00
_cell.angle_beta   90.00
_cell.angle_gamma   90.00
#
_symmetry.space_group_name_H-M   'P 1'
#
loop_
_entity.id
_entity.type
_entity.pdbx_description
1 polymer ?
#
loop_
_entity_poly.entity_id
_entity_poly.type
_entity_poly.pdbx_seq_one_letter_code
_entity_poly.pdbx_strand_id
1 'polypeptide(L)'
;MSTVPPGAQQSHILPPAGLPFDERQTPPIRLYPLSNYTFGVKETQPEEDPSVKDRLRRLEEHYEKYGMRRTCEAVLVCHEHNHPHVLMLQIANAFFKLPGDYIPHDSDEIAGFKTRLNDRLSPPSTSSLSARDTPASADWAVHSTLAQWYRPNFETFMYPYLPPHVSRPKEVKKLYLIELPRTKVLSVPKNMKLLAVPLFELYDNSQRYGPQLSAIPHYLSRLRWEFVDEEGEVVAWTPGGKVDGRVEVKVLAGGEDGEDEGVKMEDAEL
;
A
#
# COMPACT_ATOMS: atom_id res chain seq x y z
N MET A 1 -37.71 11.85 -34.43
CA MET A 1 -39.06 12.30 -34.04
C MET A 1 -39.91 11.06 -33.85
N SER A 2 -40.24 10.71 -32.60
CA SER A 2 -41.03 9.51 -32.28
C SER A 2 -42.51 9.74 -32.62
N THR A 3 -43.15 8.78 -33.28
CA THR A 3 -44.57 8.82 -33.72
C THR A 3 -45.55 8.42 -32.60
N VAL A 4 -45.08 8.21 -31.38
CA VAL A 4 -45.91 7.73 -30.26
C VAL A 4 -46.51 8.93 -29.50
N PRO A 5 -47.85 9.00 -29.34
CA PRO A 5 -48.50 10.04 -28.54
C PRO A 5 -47.96 10.10 -27.11
N PRO A 6 -47.73 11.29 -26.50
CA PRO A 6 -47.14 11.42 -25.16
C PRO A 6 -47.88 10.62 -24.07
N GLY A 7 -49.21 10.51 -24.18
CA GLY A 7 -50.04 9.71 -23.25
C GLY A 7 -49.88 8.20 -23.38
N ALA A 8 -49.30 7.72 -24.48
CA ALA A 8 -49.02 6.29 -24.72
C ALA A 8 -47.55 5.91 -24.40
N GLN A 9 -46.73 6.87 -23.95
CA GLN A 9 -45.33 6.64 -23.55
C GLN A 9 -45.17 6.28 -22.06
N GLN A 10 -46.24 5.84 -21.39
CA GLN A 10 -46.18 5.43 -19.99
C GLN A 10 -45.98 3.92 -19.88
N SER A 11 -44.71 3.50 -19.86
CA SER A 11 -44.38 2.20 -19.29
C SER A 11 -44.61 2.25 -17.79
N HIS A 12 -45.61 1.53 -17.27
CA HIS A 12 -45.81 1.36 -15.82
C HIS A 12 -44.72 0.49 -15.17
N ILE A 13 -43.93 -0.22 -15.98
CA ILE A 13 -42.80 -1.01 -15.53
C ILE A 13 -41.57 -0.12 -15.66
N LEU A 14 -41.13 0.44 -14.54
CA LEU A 14 -39.83 1.08 -14.48
C LEU A 14 -38.77 0.01 -14.77
N PRO A 15 -37.72 0.32 -15.57
CA PRO A 15 -36.59 -0.60 -15.67
C PRO A 15 -36.06 -0.86 -14.25
N PRO A 16 -35.66 -2.11 -13.94
CA PRO A 16 -35.02 -2.39 -12.66
C PRO A 16 -33.91 -1.37 -12.44
N ALA A 17 -33.85 -0.77 -11.24
CA ALA A 17 -32.73 0.06 -10.89
C ALA A 17 -31.45 -0.76 -11.11
N GLY A 18 -30.50 -0.21 -11.88
CA GLY A 18 -29.20 -0.84 -12.04
C GLY A 18 -28.59 -1.10 -10.66
N LEU A 19 -27.95 -2.25 -10.49
CA LEU A 19 -27.20 -2.52 -9.27
C LEU A 19 -26.15 -1.42 -9.07
N PRO A 20 -25.90 -0.99 -7.83
CA PRO A 20 -24.96 0.07 -7.58
C PRO A 20 -23.55 -0.38 -8.02
N PHE A 21 -22.75 0.55 -8.53
CA PHE A 21 -21.45 0.26 -9.15
C PHE A 21 -20.37 -0.23 -8.15
N ASP A 22 -20.71 -0.34 -6.86
CA ASP A 22 -19.85 -0.80 -5.77
C ASP A 22 -20.17 -2.22 -5.24
N GLU A 23 -21.17 -2.91 -5.79
CA GLU A 23 -21.64 -4.22 -5.30
C GLU A 23 -20.55 -5.30 -5.25
N ARG A 24 -19.58 -5.26 -6.19
CA ARG A 24 -18.48 -6.24 -6.28
C ARG A 24 -17.17 -5.76 -5.68
N GLN A 25 -17.19 -4.65 -4.95
CA GLN A 25 -15.98 -4.14 -4.30
C GLN A 25 -15.64 -4.95 -3.06
N THR A 26 -14.34 -5.02 -2.72
CA THR A 26 -13.91 -5.67 -1.48
C THR A 26 -14.43 -4.91 -0.27
N PRO A 27 -14.62 -5.57 0.89
CA PRO A 27 -14.86 -4.88 2.15
C PRO A 27 -13.81 -3.78 2.40
N PRO A 28 -14.20 -2.67 3.04
CA PRO A 28 -13.27 -1.59 3.36
C PRO A 28 -12.23 -2.05 4.38
N ILE A 29 -11.00 -1.63 4.17
CA ILE A 29 -9.86 -1.83 5.07
C ILE A 29 -9.59 -0.51 5.79
N ARG A 30 -9.53 -0.57 7.11
CA ARG A 30 -9.30 0.61 7.95
C ARG A 30 -7.83 1.00 7.95
N LEU A 31 -7.55 2.26 7.66
CA LEU A 31 -6.23 2.87 7.76
C LEU A 31 -6.22 3.88 8.90
N TYR A 32 -5.21 3.77 9.74
CA TYR A 32 -4.97 4.70 10.85
C TYR A 32 -3.89 5.73 10.48
N PRO A 33 -3.92 6.92 11.11
CA PRO A 33 -2.98 7.98 10.79
C PRO A 33 -1.57 7.58 11.20
N LEU A 34 -0.58 8.11 10.48
CA LEU A 34 0.85 7.86 10.76
C LEU A 34 1.23 8.19 12.22
N SER A 35 0.61 9.21 12.82
CA SER A 35 0.83 9.64 14.20
C SER A 35 0.52 8.57 15.26
N ASN A 36 -0.34 7.59 14.93
CA ASN A 36 -0.69 6.50 15.85
C ASN A 36 0.41 5.45 16.00
N TYR A 37 1.40 5.43 15.09
CA TYR A 37 2.48 4.45 15.10
C TYR A 37 3.73 5.03 15.76
N THR A 38 4.28 4.29 16.72
CA THR A 38 5.51 4.71 17.41
C THR A 38 6.71 4.03 16.79
N PHE A 39 7.70 4.81 16.38
CA PHE A 39 8.93 4.30 15.79
C PHE A 39 10.05 4.21 16.82
N GLY A 40 10.43 2.97 17.14
CA GLY A 40 11.57 2.65 17.98
C GLY A 40 12.84 2.42 17.17
N VAL A 41 13.98 2.46 17.85
CA VAL A 41 15.29 2.15 17.26
C VAL A 41 15.87 0.93 17.96
N LYS A 42 16.38 -0.03 17.19
CA LYS A 42 17.09 -1.21 17.69
C LYS A 42 18.53 -1.29 17.17
N GLU A 43 19.25 -2.31 17.58
CA GLU A 43 20.64 -2.53 17.15
C GLU A 43 20.79 -2.60 15.63
N THR A 44 21.96 -2.21 15.17
CA THR A 44 22.33 -2.20 13.75
C THR A 44 22.17 -3.60 13.18
N GLN A 45 21.48 -3.71 12.06
CA GLN A 45 21.39 -4.96 11.32
C GLN A 45 22.55 -5.02 10.33
N PRO A 46 23.47 -6.00 10.43
CA PRO A 46 24.54 -6.15 9.46
C PRO A 46 23.96 -6.47 8.09
N GLU A 47 24.65 -6.01 7.05
CA GLU A 47 24.34 -6.42 5.68
C GLU A 47 24.73 -7.91 5.52
N GLU A 48 23.80 -8.72 5.04
CA GLU A 48 24.01 -10.17 4.97
C GLU A 48 25.00 -10.58 3.87
N ASP A 49 25.07 -9.81 2.78
CA ASP A 49 25.95 -10.09 1.66
C ASP A 49 26.75 -8.83 1.29
N PRO A 50 28.09 -8.89 1.23
CA PRO A 50 28.92 -7.73 0.89
C PRO A 50 28.87 -7.38 -0.62
N SER A 51 28.34 -8.29 -1.45
CA SER A 51 28.21 -8.06 -2.88
C SER A 51 27.01 -8.80 -3.47
N VAL A 52 26.56 -8.34 -4.65
CA VAL A 52 25.51 -9.02 -5.43
C VAL A 52 25.93 -10.45 -5.79
N LYS A 53 27.23 -10.69 -6.03
CA LYS A 53 27.74 -12.04 -6.34
C LYS A 53 27.59 -12.99 -5.15
N ASP A 54 27.89 -12.53 -3.95
CA ASP A 54 27.73 -13.33 -2.73
C ASP A 54 26.27 -13.65 -2.45
N ARG A 55 25.37 -12.68 -2.68
CA ARG A 55 23.92 -12.89 -2.60
C ARG A 55 23.44 -13.99 -3.55
N LEU A 56 23.92 -14.01 -4.78
CA LEU A 56 23.56 -15.03 -5.77
C LEU A 56 24.16 -16.38 -5.42
N ARG A 57 25.40 -16.44 -4.95
CA ARG A 57 26.03 -17.68 -4.45
C ARG A 57 25.23 -18.28 -3.28
N ARG A 58 24.82 -17.45 -2.31
CA ARG A 58 23.97 -17.88 -1.18
C ARG A 58 22.61 -18.39 -1.65
N LEU A 59 22.06 -17.84 -2.73
CA LEU A 59 20.82 -18.34 -3.33
C LEU A 59 21.04 -19.72 -4.00
N GLU A 60 22.15 -19.89 -4.72
CA GLU A 60 22.55 -21.15 -5.33
C GLU A 60 22.76 -22.25 -4.29
N GLU A 61 23.56 -22.00 -3.25
CA GLU A 61 23.80 -22.94 -2.14
C GLU A 61 22.51 -23.34 -1.41
N HIS A 62 21.58 -22.39 -1.20
CA HIS A 62 20.28 -22.70 -0.63
C HIS A 62 19.44 -23.57 -1.58
N TYR A 63 19.50 -23.27 -2.87
CA TYR A 63 18.74 -23.99 -3.89
C TYR A 63 19.20 -25.44 -4.03
N GLU A 64 20.50 -25.70 -3.98
CA GLU A 64 21.05 -27.06 -4.01
C GLU A 64 20.60 -27.90 -2.81
N LYS A 65 20.50 -27.29 -1.62
CA LYS A 65 20.15 -27.99 -0.38
C LYS A 65 18.65 -28.19 -0.20
N TYR A 66 17.85 -27.17 -0.49
CA TYR A 66 16.44 -27.11 -0.10
C TYR A 66 15.49 -26.81 -1.27
N GLY A 67 16.01 -26.52 -2.46
CA GLY A 67 15.23 -26.11 -3.61
C GLY A 67 14.82 -24.63 -3.57
N MET A 68 13.68 -24.34 -4.19
CA MET A 68 13.20 -22.98 -4.42
C MET A 68 13.10 -22.16 -3.12
N ARG A 69 13.76 -21.00 -3.08
CA ARG A 69 13.66 -20.07 -1.94
C ARG A 69 12.26 -19.46 -1.88
N ARG A 70 11.70 -19.37 -0.67
CA ARG A 70 10.42 -18.72 -0.39
C ARG A 70 10.67 -17.41 0.37
N THR A 71 10.23 -16.30 -0.20
CA THR A 71 10.40 -14.95 0.37
C THR A 71 9.05 -14.31 0.60
N CYS A 72 8.85 -13.70 1.77
CA CYS A 72 7.62 -12.99 2.10
C CYS A 72 7.95 -11.56 2.51
N GLU A 73 7.25 -10.59 1.92
CA GLU A 73 7.38 -9.16 2.20
C GLU A 73 6.03 -8.57 2.60
N ALA A 74 6.02 -7.70 3.60
CA ALA A 74 4.82 -7.04 4.12
C ALA A 74 4.67 -5.66 3.47
N VAL A 75 3.47 -5.41 2.96
CA VAL A 75 2.96 -4.10 2.62
C VAL A 75 2.13 -3.64 3.81
N LEU A 76 2.72 -2.75 4.61
CA LEU A 76 2.09 -2.09 5.75
C LEU A 76 1.58 -0.74 5.26
N VAL A 77 0.28 -0.49 5.40
CA VAL A 77 -0.35 0.74 4.90
C VAL A 77 -0.89 1.53 6.09
N CYS A 78 -0.53 2.81 6.15
CA CYS A 78 -1.12 3.82 7.03
C CYS A 78 -1.68 4.94 6.15
N HIS A 79 -2.17 6.02 6.76
CA HIS A 79 -2.48 7.22 6.00
C HIS A 79 -1.91 8.48 6.63
N GLU A 80 -1.74 9.48 5.80
CA GLU A 80 -1.48 10.85 6.18
C GLU A 80 -2.34 11.73 5.26
N HIS A 81 -3.07 12.67 5.83
CA HIS A 81 -4.02 13.53 5.11
C HIS A 81 -5.02 12.76 4.23
N ASN A 82 -5.57 11.66 4.72
CA ASN A 82 -6.53 10.80 4.00
C ASN A 82 -5.97 10.22 2.69
N HIS A 83 -4.65 10.06 2.60
CA HIS A 83 -3.98 9.42 1.50
C HIS A 83 -3.19 8.19 1.98
N PRO A 84 -3.30 7.01 1.31
CA PRO A 84 -2.57 5.83 1.73
C PRO A 84 -1.06 6.02 1.55
N HIS A 85 -0.30 5.62 2.56
CA HIS A 85 1.16 5.60 2.57
C HIS A 85 1.64 4.19 2.89
N VAL A 86 2.68 3.73 2.20
CA VAL A 86 3.30 2.42 2.42
C VAL A 86 4.53 2.62 3.31
N LEU A 87 4.61 1.87 4.40
CA LEU A 87 5.78 1.90 5.28
C LEU A 87 6.93 1.08 4.65
N MET A 88 8.06 1.74 4.42
CA MET A 88 9.24 1.14 3.75
C MET A 88 10.52 1.44 4.50
N LEU A 89 11.46 0.50 4.45
CA LEU A 89 12.79 0.66 5.02
C LEU A 89 13.72 1.28 3.98
N GLN A 90 14.35 2.39 4.33
CA GLN A 90 15.38 3.08 3.56
C GLN A 90 16.77 2.72 4.11
N ILE A 91 17.66 2.28 3.21
CA ILE A 91 19.07 1.97 3.47
C ILE A 91 19.93 2.93 2.65
N ALA A 92 20.95 3.52 3.29
CA ALA A 92 21.93 4.41 2.65
C ALA A 92 21.32 5.52 1.76
N ASN A 93 20.16 6.04 2.16
CA ASN A 93 19.36 7.08 1.48
C ASN A 93 18.85 6.78 0.04
N ALA A 94 19.35 5.73 -0.63
CA ALA A 94 19.02 5.43 -2.02
C ALA A 94 18.31 4.09 -2.22
N PHE A 95 18.36 3.19 -1.25
CA PHE A 95 17.80 1.84 -1.39
C PHE A 95 16.56 1.67 -0.53
N PHE A 96 15.47 1.20 -1.14
CA PHE A 96 14.19 0.98 -0.45
C PHE A 96 13.85 -0.51 -0.45
N LYS A 97 13.33 -1.00 0.68
CA LYS A 97 12.85 -2.37 0.81
C LYS A 97 11.59 -2.43 1.66
N LEU A 98 10.77 -3.44 1.41
CA LEU A 98 9.68 -3.80 2.31
C LEU A 98 10.22 -4.60 3.51
N PRO A 99 9.57 -4.51 4.67
CA PRO A 99 9.86 -5.40 5.79
C PRO A 99 9.49 -6.84 5.41
N GLY A 100 10.40 -7.77 5.63
CA GLY A 100 10.23 -9.15 5.21
C GLY A 100 11.56 -9.85 5.04
N ASP A 101 11.49 -11.14 4.74
CA ASP A 101 12.67 -11.96 4.44
C ASP A 101 12.30 -13.31 3.83
N TYR A 102 13.32 -14.10 3.48
CA TYR A 102 13.15 -15.51 3.18
C TYR A 102 12.81 -16.31 4.44
N ILE A 103 11.80 -17.17 4.31
CA ILE A 103 11.34 -18.05 5.37
C ILE A 103 12.13 -19.37 5.32
N PRO A 104 12.29 -20.08 6.46
CA PRO A 104 12.86 -21.43 6.47
C PRO A 104 12.16 -22.36 5.47
N HIS A 105 12.89 -23.34 4.93
CA HIS A 105 12.36 -24.23 3.89
C HIS A 105 11.26 -25.17 4.40
N ASP A 106 11.26 -25.46 5.69
CA ASP A 106 10.37 -26.37 6.42
C ASP A 106 9.24 -25.65 7.17
N SER A 107 9.30 -24.31 7.30
CA SER A 107 8.29 -23.57 8.03
C SER A 107 6.97 -23.44 7.27
N ASP A 108 5.86 -23.33 8.00
CA ASP A 108 4.62 -22.81 7.44
C ASP A 108 4.82 -21.38 6.91
N GLU A 109 4.08 -21.04 5.86
CA GLU A 109 4.28 -19.78 5.14
C GLU A 109 3.91 -18.56 5.98
N ILE A 110 2.71 -18.58 6.59
CA ILE A 110 2.21 -17.44 7.36
C ILE A 110 2.91 -17.39 8.71
N ALA A 111 3.06 -18.52 9.40
CA ALA A 111 3.76 -18.56 10.68
C ALA A 111 5.23 -18.14 10.53
N GLY A 112 5.94 -18.68 9.54
CA GLY A 112 7.33 -18.32 9.25
C GLY A 112 7.47 -16.84 8.88
N PHE A 113 6.53 -16.30 8.11
CA PHE A 113 6.52 -14.88 7.77
C PHE A 113 6.29 -13.98 8.98
N LYS A 114 5.34 -14.31 9.86
CA LYS A 114 5.12 -13.57 11.11
C LYS A 114 6.37 -13.53 11.99
N THR A 115 7.07 -14.67 12.11
CA THR A 115 8.36 -14.74 12.83
C THR A 115 9.39 -13.81 12.20
N ARG A 116 9.52 -13.82 10.87
CA ARG A 116 10.43 -12.90 10.16
C ARG A 116 10.05 -11.43 10.35
N LEU A 117 8.77 -11.08 10.34
CA LEU A 117 8.33 -9.72 10.62
C LEU A 117 8.67 -9.30 12.05
N ASN A 118 8.53 -10.20 13.02
CA ASN A 118 8.96 -9.93 14.39
C ASN A 118 10.46 -9.67 14.49
N ASP A 119 11.28 -10.51 13.85
CA ASP A 119 12.74 -10.30 13.80
C ASP A 119 13.10 -8.93 13.20
N ARG A 120 12.33 -8.48 12.20
CA ARG A 120 12.60 -7.23 11.45
C ARG A 120 12.03 -5.98 12.09
N LEU A 121 10.86 -6.02 12.75
CA LEU A 121 10.14 -4.83 13.21
C LEU A 121 9.74 -4.84 14.70
N SER A 122 9.84 -5.95 15.43
CA SER A 122 9.43 -5.95 16.83
C SER A 122 10.44 -5.20 17.72
N PRO A 123 9.95 -4.52 18.78
CA PRO A 123 10.82 -3.91 19.77
C PRO A 123 11.68 -4.97 20.46
N PRO A 124 12.95 -4.66 20.79
CA PRO A 124 13.76 -5.57 21.59
C PRO A 124 13.11 -5.75 22.96
N SER A 125 13.21 -6.95 23.53
CA SER A 125 12.64 -7.29 24.84
C SER A 125 13.13 -6.39 25.99
N THR A 126 14.26 -5.72 25.79
CA THR A 126 14.87 -4.77 26.73
C THR A 126 14.34 -3.35 26.61
N SER A 127 13.55 -3.03 25.57
CA SER A 127 13.00 -1.69 25.39
C SER A 127 11.73 -1.50 26.22
N SER A 128 11.65 -0.37 26.93
CA SER A 128 10.43 0.07 27.63
C SER A 128 9.23 0.26 26.69
N LEU A 129 9.48 0.35 25.38
CA LEU A 129 8.43 0.43 24.36
C LEU A 129 7.71 -0.91 24.13
N SER A 130 8.31 -2.04 24.52
CA SER A 130 7.67 -3.37 24.42
C SER A 130 6.40 -3.49 25.29
N ALA A 131 6.31 -2.70 26.38
CA ALA A 131 5.17 -2.69 27.28
C ALA A 131 3.97 -1.88 26.75
N ARG A 132 4.12 -1.14 25.65
CA ARG A 132 3.03 -0.37 25.03
C ARG A 132 2.15 -1.19 24.09
N ASP A 133 2.67 -2.30 23.59
CA ASP A 133 1.87 -3.19 22.74
C ASP A 133 1.00 -4.09 23.62
N THR A 134 -0.31 -4.05 23.38
CA THR A 134 -1.22 -5.08 23.86
C THR A 134 -0.92 -6.43 23.18
N PRO A 135 -1.29 -7.59 23.77
CA PRO A 135 -1.11 -8.88 23.12
C PRO A 135 -1.77 -8.96 21.74
N ALA A 136 -2.90 -8.26 21.56
CA ALA A 136 -3.62 -8.18 20.29
C ALA A 136 -2.91 -7.31 19.25
N SER A 137 -2.24 -6.22 19.66
CA SER A 137 -1.45 -5.39 18.76
C SER A 137 -0.06 -5.98 18.47
N ALA A 138 0.38 -6.99 19.24
CA ALA A 138 1.67 -7.64 19.05
C ALA A 138 1.69 -8.58 17.83
N ASP A 139 0.60 -9.29 17.55
CA ASP A 139 0.48 -10.17 16.38
C ASP A 139 0.30 -9.37 15.07
N TRP A 140 0.58 -10.02 13.95
CA TRP A 140 0.40 -9.48 12.60
C TRP A 140 -0.85 -10.07 11.95
N ALA A 141 -1.82 -9.22 11.61
CA ALA A 141 -2.99 -9.63 10.85
C ALA A 141 -2.67 -9.66 9.35
N VAL A 142 -2.44 -10.87 8.80
CA VAL A 142 -2.24 -11.03 7.36
C VAL A 142 -3.60 -11.05 6.67
N HIS A 143 -3.90 -10.02 5.86
CA HIS A 143 -5.17 -9.91 5.16
C HIS A 143 -5.20 -10.75 3.88
N SER A 144 -4.29 -10.46 2.94
CA SER A 144 -4.28 -11.14 1.64
C SER A 144 -2.94 -11.06 0.94
N THR A 145 -2.64 -12.03 0.07
CA THR A 145 -1.55 -11.92 -0.90
C THR A 145 -1.90 -10.87 -1.95
N LEU A 146 -1.02 -9.89 -2.15
CA LEU A 146 -1.16 -8.83 -3.15
C LEU A 146 -0.55 -9.23 -4.49
N ALA A 147 0.64 -9.82 -4.47
CA ALA A 147 1.38 -10.18 -5.67
C ALA A 147 2.34 -11.35 -5.41
N GLN A 148 2.70 -12.03 -6.49
CA GLN A 148 3.70 -13.09 -6.49
C GLN A 148 4.71 -12.83 -7.61
N TRP A 149 5.99 -12.87 -7.26
CA TRP A 149 7.10 -12.63 -8.17
C TRP A 149 8.01 -13.85 -8.21
N TYR A 150 8.41 -14.23 -9.41
CA TYR A 150 9.21 -15.41 -9.68
C TYR A 150 10.58 -15.01 -10.19
N ARG A 151 11.62 -15.61 -9.61
CA ARG A 151 12.99 -15.54 -10.12
C ARG A 151 13.31 -16.84 -10.86
N PRO A 152 13.43 -16.85 -12.20
CA PRO A 152 13.67 -18.08 -12.94
C PRO A 152 15.11 -18.61 -12.82
N ASN A 153 16.09 -17.71 -12.76
CA ASN A 153 17.54 -18.01 -12.77
C ASN A 153 18.28 -17.33 -11.60
N PHE A 154 19.55 -17.64 -11.39
CA PHE A 154 20.39 -16.97 -10.38
C PHE A 154 20.85 -15.58 -10.86
N GLU A 155 19.87 -14.71 -11.09
CA GLU A 155 20.01 -13.34 -11.57
C GLU A 155 19.19 -12.41 -10.71
N THR A 156 19.29 -11.09 -10.91
CA THR A 156 18.58 -10.08 -10.09
C THR A 156 17.13 -9.84 -10.54
N PHE A 157 16.78 -10.15 -11.78
CA PHE A 157 15.44 -9.92 -12.32
C PHE A 157 14.39 -10.89 -11.77
N MET A 158 13.17 -10.38 -11.60
CA MET A 158 11.99 -11.16 -11.22
C MET A 158 10.82 -10.77 -12.11
N TYR A 159 9.87 -11.69 -12.28
CA TYR A 159 8.69 -11.51 -13.12
C TYR A 159 7.42 -11.70 -12.30
N PRO A 160 6.35 -10.92 -12.54
CA PRO A 160 5.06 -11.07 -11.84
C PRO A 160 4.22 -12.24 -12.39
N TYR A 161 4.89 -13.24 -12.95
CA TYR A 161 4.35 -14.49 -13.50
C TYR A 161 5.50 -15.50 -13.59
N LEU A 162 5.19 -16.79 -13.73
CA LEU A 162 6.19 -17.81 -14.03
C LEU A 162 6.47 -17.80 -15.54
N PRO A 163 7.70 -17.47 -16.00
CA PRO A 163 7.98 -17.40 -17.43
C PRO A 163 7.78 -18.75 -18.15
N PRO A 164 7.45 -18.74 -19.45
CA PRO A 164 7.27 -19.98 -20.23
C PRO A 164 8.48 -20.91 -20.14
N HIS A 165 8.22 -22.21 -20.11
CA HIS A 165 9.23 -23.27 -20.03
C HIS A 165 10.09 -23.31 -18.75
N VAL A 166 9.83 -22.43 -17.77
CA VAL A 166 10.48 -22.48 -16.45
C VAL A 166 9.71 -23.41 -15.52
N SER A 167 10.20 -24.64 -15.33
CA SER A 167 9.62 -25.60 -14.38
C SER A 167 10.22 -25.51 -12.97
N ARG A 168 11.39 -24.88 -12.84
CA ARG A 168 12.23 -24.86 -11.62
C ARG A 168 12.74 -23.45 -11.30
N PRO A 169 11.86 -22.53 -10.87
CA PRO A 169 12.27 -21.20 -10.42
C PRO A 169 13.16 -21.28 -9.18
N LYS A 170 14.06 -20.30 -9.01
CA LYS A 170 15.03 -20.24 -7.92
C LYS A 170 14.47 -19.57 -6.67
N GLU A 171 13.55 -18.63 -6.85
CA GLU A 171 12.90 -17.92 -5.75
C GLU A 171 11.46 -17.57 -6.13
N VAL A 172 10.55 -17.71 -5.17
CA VAL A 172 9.22 -17.11 -5.20
C VAL A 172 9.12 -16.11 -4.07
N LYS A 173 8.81 -14.87 -4.43
CA LYS A 173 8.56 -13.78 -3.49
C LYS A 173 7.08 -13.44 -3.50
N LYS A 174 6.46 -13.45 -2.32
CA LYS A 174 5.06 -13.05 -2.13
C LYS A 174 4.99 -11.75 -1.35
N LEU A 175 4.15 -10.83 -1.82
CA LEU A 175 3.82 -9.59 -1.13
C LEU A 175 2.48 -9.79 -0.41
N TYR A 176 2.46 -9.48 0.88
CA TYR A 176 1.31 -9.63 1.75
C TYR A 176 0.83 -8.28 2.24
N LEU A 177 -0.47 -8.01 2.15
CA LEU A 177 -1.08 -6.90 2.87
C LEU A 177 -1.21 -7.29 4.33
N ILE A 178 -0.65 -6.47 5.20
CA ILE A 178 -0.78 -6.60 6.65
C ILE A 178 -1.67 -5.47 7.16
N GLU A 179 -2.74 -5.84 7.84
CA GLU A 179 -3.60 -4.87 8.53
C GLU A 179 -2.92 -4.43 9.81
N LEU A 180 -2.66 -3.13 9.90
CA LEU A 180 -2.11 -2.54 11.10
C LEU A 180 -3.23 -2.28 12.11
N PRO A 181 -3.02 -2.62 13.40
CA PRO A 181 -3.95 -2.23 14.45
C PRO A 181 -3.93 -0.70 14.65
N ARG A 182 -4.86 -0.19 15.47
CA ARG A 182 -5.00 1.24 15.78
C ARG A 182 -3.68 1.88 16.22
N THR A 183 -2.92 1.19 17.05
CA THR A 183 -1.58 1.61 17.51
C THR A 183 -0.66 0.41 17.48
N LYS A 184 0.61 0.63 17.11
CA LYS A 184 1.67 -0.38 17.14
C LYS A 184 3.03 0.27 17.30
N VAL A 185 3.91 -0.37 18.06
CA VAL A 185 5.32 0.01 18.12
C VAL A 185 6.11 -0.75 17.05
N LEU A 186 6.81 -0.01 16.19
CA LEU A 186 7.67 -0.57 15.14
C LEU A 186 9.12 -0.16 15.41
N SER A 187 9.99 -1.12 15.66
CA SER A 187 11.41 -0.87 15.97
C SER A 187 12.33 -1.26 14.83
N VAL A 188 13.09 -0.27 14.36
CA VAL A 188 13.87 -0.35 13.13
C VAL A 188 15.37 -0.27 13.46
N PRO A 189 16.25 -1.01 12.76
CA PRO A 189 17.70 -0.94 13.00
C PRO A 189 18.27 0.48 12.82
N LYS A 190 19.26 0.86 13.64
CA LYS A 190 19.93 2.19 13.57
C LYS A 190 20.45 2.59 12.18
N ASN A 191 20.83 1.62 11.36
CA ASN A 191 21.34 1.83 10.01
C ASN A 191 20.25 1.94 8.94
N MET A 192 18.98 1.88 9.32
CA MET A 192 17.83 1.99 8.42
C MET A 192 16.87 3.04 8.94
N LYS A 193 16.12 3.65 8.04
CA LYS A 193 15.02 4.55 8.37
C LYS A 193 13.72 3.93 7.91
N LEU A 194 12.66 4.06 8.69
CA LEU A 194 11.32 3.71 8.25
C LEU A 194 10.63 4.97 7.75
N LEU A 195 10.14 4.94 6.52
CA LEU A 195 9.48 6.05 5.86
C LEU A 195 8.08 5.64 5.45
N ALA A 196 7.13 6.57 5.56
CA ALA A 196 5.82 6.45 4.95
C ALA A 196 5.88 7.07 3.54
N VAL A 197 5.82 6.23 2.51
CA VAL A 197 5.92 6.68 1.11
C VAL A 197 4.51 6.70 0.49
N PRO A 198 4.03 7.86 0.01
CA PRO A 198 2.70 7.96 -0.60
C PRO A 198 2.61 7.16 -1.91
N LEU A 199 1.41 6.70 -2.26
CA LEU A 199 1.20 5.90 -3.47
C LEU A 199 1.58 6.65 -4.75
N PHE A 200 1.38 7.97 -4.80
CA PHE A 200 1.74 8.78 -5.96
C PHE A 200 3.27 8.89 -6.18
N GLU A 201 4.09 8.73 -5.14
CA GLU A 201 5.56 8.74 -5.28
C GLU A 201 6.08 7.40 -5.82
N LEU A 202 5.39 6.31 -5.49
CA LEU A 202 5.70 4.96 -5.99
C LEU A 202 5.23 4.73 -7.43
N TYR A 203 4.08 5.30 -7.79
CA TYR A 203 3.44 5.07 -9.08
C TYR A 203 4.36 5.49 -10.24
N ASP A 204 4.57 4.56 -11.18
CA ASP A 204 5.42 4.74 -12.36
C ASP A 204 6.88 5.15 -12.07
N ASN A 205 7.37 4.93 -10.84
CA ASN A 205 8.70 5.34 -10.41
C ASN A 205 9.67 4.16 -10.24
N SER A 206 9.75 3.32 -11.28
CA SER A 206 10.59 2.12 -11.27
C SER A 206 12.08 2.42 -11.25
N GLN A 207 12.50 3.60 -11.73
CA GLN A 207 13.91 4.03 -11.69
C GLN A 207 14.42 4.19 -10.25
N ARG A 208 13.59 4.72 -9.35
CA ARG A 208 13.97 4.96 -7.95
C ARG A 208 13.64 3.78 -7.04
N TYR A 209 12.46 3.17 -7.20
CA TYR A 209 11.96 2.14 -6.29
C TYR A 209 12.07 0.72 -6.84
N GLY A 210 12.43 0.55 -8.11
CA GLY A 210 12.41 -0.74 -8.78
C GLY A 210 10.99 -1.22 -9.13
N PRO A 211 10.88 -2.21 -10.04
CA PRO A 211 9.60 -2.62 -10.63
C PRO A 211 8.61 -3.25 -9.64
N GLN A 212 9.11 -3.86 -8.56
CA GLN A 212 8.26 -4.52 -7.57
C GLN A 212 7.52 -3.51 -6.70
N LEU A 213 8.22 -2.46 -6.26
CA LEU A 213 7.70 -1.45 -5.36
C LEU A 213 6.84 -0.43 -6.12
N SER A 214 7.26 -0.04 -7.32
CA SER A 214 6.47 0.87 -8.18
C SER A 214 5.15 0.26 -8.64
N ALA A 215 5.01 -1.07 -8.56
CA ALA A 215 3.76 -1.77 -8.88
C ALA A 215 2.76 -1.83 -7.72
N ILE A 216 3.15 -1.49 -6.48
CA ILE A 216 2.27 -1.53 -5.31
C ILE A 216 0.97 -0.74 -5.50
N PRO A 217 0.98 0.49 -6.07
CA PRO A 217 -0.25 1.22 -6.35
C PRO A 217 -1.26 0.44 -7.20
N HIS A 218 -0.79 -0.34 -8.18
CA HIS A 218 -1.68 -1.20 -8.97
C HIS A 218 -2.34 -2.29 -8.14
N TYR A 219 -1.59 -2.95 -7.25
CA TYR A 219 -2.14 -4.01 -6.40
C TYR A 219 -3.15 -3.51 -5.37
N LEU A 220 -2.92 -2.30 -4.87
CA LEU A 220 -3.76 -1.65 -3.87
C LEU A 220 -5.00 -0.99 -4.47
N SER A 221 -5.01 -0.70 -5.78
CA SER A 221 -6.13 -0.02 -6.47
C SER A 221 -7.47 -0.73 -6.39
N ARG A 222 -7.46 -2.06 -6.18
CA ARG A 222 -8.68 -2.88 -6.04
C ARG A 222 -9.30 -2.84 -4.64
N LEU A 223 -8.62 -2.23 -3.67
CA LEU A 223 -9.03 -2.21 -2.27
C LEU A 223 -9.80 -0.94 -1.96
N ARG A 224 -10.74 -1.06 -1.02
CA ARG A 224 -11.44 0.08 -0.43
C ARG A 224 -10.76 0.46 0.89
N TRP A 225 -10.55 1.75 1.08
CA TRP A 225 -9.93 2.31 2.29
C TRP A 225 -10.96 3.11 3.08
N GLU A 226 -10.97 2.87 4.38
CA GLU A 226 -11.67 3.67 5.39
C GLU A 226 -10.59 4.41 6.19
N PHE A 227 -10.49 5.72 6.02
CA PHE A 227 -9.54 6.54 6.77
C PHE A 227 -10.17 6.97 8.08
N VAL A 228 -9.47 6.73 9.17
CA VAL A 228 -9.90 7.17 10.51
C VAL A 228 -8.95 8.20 11.10
N ASP A 229 -9.44 9.01 12.04
CA ASP A 229 -8.61 9.91 12.85
C ASP A 229 -7.86 9.15 13.98
N GLU A 230 -7.23 9.91 14.89
CA GLU A 230 -6.47 9.37 16.02
C GLU A 230 -7.38 8.64 17.02
N GLU A 231 -8.63 9.10 17.13
CA GLU A 231 -9.71 8.59 17.96
C GLU A 231 -10.35 7.30 17.39
N GLY A 232 -10.18 7.06 16.09
CA GLY A 232 -10.71 5.91 15.36
C GLY A 232 -12.04 6.17 14.67
N GLU A 233 -12.47 7.44 14.60
CA GLU A 233 -13.67 7.88 13.89
C GLU A 233 -13.37 8.06 12.40
N VAL A 234 -14.34 7.73 11.57
CA VAL A 234 -14.15 7.70 10.11
C VAL A 234 -14.22 9.11 9.53
N VAL A 235 -13.12 9.55 8.93
CA VAL A 235 -12.99 10.89 8.34
C VAL A 235 -13.12 10.90 6.83
N ALA A 236 -12.74 9.80 6.15
CA ALA A 236 -12.80 9.72 4.70
C ALA A 236 -12.90 8.28 4.20
N TRP A 237 -13.32 8.12 2.94
CA TRP A 237 -13.43 6.83 2.26
C TRP A 237 -12.90 6.94 0.85
N THR A 238 -12.22 5.92 0.36
CA THR A 238 -11.90 5.83 -1.07
C THR A 238 -11.86 4.37 -1.57
N PRO A 239 -12.45 4.06 -2.74
CA PRO A 239 -13.32 4.90 -3.56
C PRO A 239 -14.73 5.10 -2.96
N GLY A 240 -15.32 6.28 -3.19
CA GLY A 240 -16.77 6.49 -3.17
C GLY A 240 -17.47 6.58 -1.80
N GLY A 241 -17.06 7.51 -0.94
CA GLY A 241 -17.90 7.91 0.20
C GLY A 241 -19.21 8.57 -0.27
N LYS A 242 -20.25 8.61 0.58
CA LYS A 242 -21.41 9.48 0.32
C LYS A 242 -20.89 10.90 0.15
N VAL A 243 -21.04 11.45 -1.05
CA VAL A 243 -20.64 12.83 -1.35
C VAL A 243 -21.50 13.74 -0.47
N ASP A 244 -20.85 14.52 0.41
CA ASP A 244 -21.54 15.63 1.06
C ASP A 244 -21.92 16.62 -0.04
N GLY A 245 -23.21 16.80 -0.29
CA GLY A 245 -23.74 17.66 -1.35
C GLY A 245 -23.37 19.14 -1.20
N ARG A 246 -22.67 19.51 -0.11
CA ARG A 246 -22.09 20.84 0.12
C ARG A 246 -20.70 21.01 -0.49
N VAL A 247 -20.02 19.93 -0.89
CA VAL A 247 -18.68 19.98 -1.46
C VAL A 247 -18.79 20.15 -2.97
N GLU A 248 -18.73 21.41 -3.42
CA GLU A 248 -18.69 21.75 -4.84
C GLU A 248 -17.30 21.49 -5.44
N VAL A 249 -17.27 20.99 -6.68
CA VAL A 249 -16.02 20.77 -7.42
C VAL A 249 -15.42 22.12 -7.78
N LYS A 250 -14.29 22.48 -7.16
CA LYS A 250 -13.51 23.65 -7.58
C LYS A 250 -12.70 23.28 -8.82
N VAL A 251 -13.19 23.69 -9.99
CA VAL A 251 -12.48 23.54 -11.26
C VAL A 251 -11.28 24.49 -11.25
N LEU A 252 -10.06 23.95 -11.11
CA LEU A 252 -8.81 24.70 -11.21
C LEU A 252 -8.37 24.83 -12.69
N ALA A 253 -9.28 25.30 -13.55
CA ALA A 253 -8.92 25.71 -14.90
C ALA A 253 -8.85 27.24 -14.93
N GLY A 254 -7.63 27.75 -15.18
CA GLY A 254 -7.26 29.09 -15.62
C GLY A 254 -8.21 30.26 -15.34
N GLY A 255 -7.75 31.18 -14.49
CA GLY A 255 -8.42 32.46 -14.31
C GLY A 255 -8.46 33.28 -15.61
N GLU A 256 -9.59 33.94 -15.81
CA GLU A 256 -9.64 35.25 -16.43
C GLU A 256 -10.51 36.14 -15.53
N ASP A 257 -9.90 37.28 -15.18
CA ASP A 257 -10.46 38.35 -14.39
C ASP A 257 -11.78 38.87 -14.97
N GLY A 258 -12.67 39.28 -14.07
CA GLY A 258 -13.93 39.92 -14.42
C GLY A 258 -14.57 40.55 -13.19
N GLU A 259 -13.83 41.42 -12.50
CA GLU A 259 -14.41 42.44 -11.63
C GLU A 259 -15.26 43.37 -12.50
N ASP A 260 -16.58 43.19 -12.48
CA ASP A 260 -17.53 44.17 -13.01
C ASP A 260 -17.82 45.19 -11.89
N GLU A 261 -16.90 46.15 -11.74
CA GLU A 261 -17.18 47.37 -10.98
C GLU A 261 -18.17 48.23 -11.77
N GLY A 262 -19.37 48.38 -11.22
CA GLY A 262 -20.38 49.28 -11.74
C GLY A 262 -19.89 50.73 -11.79
N VAL A 263 -19.74 51.26 -13.00
CA VAL A 263 -19.58 52.70 -13.22
C VAL A 263 -20.90 53.28 -13.71
N LYS A 264 -21.56 54.02 -12.82
CA LYS A 264 -22.55 55.04 -13.19
C LYS A 264 -21.82 56.20 -13.87
N MET A 265 -22.27 56.61 -15.05
CA MET A 265 -22.05 57.97 -15.53
C MET A 265 -23.42 58.61 -15.81
N GLU A 266 -23.69 59.66 -15.03
CA GLU A 266 -24.76 60.61 -15.20
C GLU A 266 -24.49 61.53 -16.41
N ASP A 267 -25.58 62.12 -16.90
CA ASP A 267 -25.71 63.05 -18.01
C ASP A 267 -24.69 64.21 -18.04
N ALA A 268 -24.32 64.62 -19.25
CA ALA A 268 -24.08 66.03 -19.57
C ALA A 268 -24.32 66.31 -21.05
N GLU A 269 -25.18 67.30 -21.29
CA GLU A 269 -25.66 67.85 -22.55
C GLU A 269 -24.57 68.50 -23.42
N LEU A 270 -24.69 68.28 -24.74
CA LEU A 270 -24.71 69.25 -25.87
C LEU A 270 -24.07 68.65 -27.14
#